data_AF-A0A173Z0R4-F1
#
_entry.id   AF-A0A173Z0R4-F1
#
_cell.length_a   1.000
_cell.length_b   1.000
_cell.length_c   1.000
_cell.angle_alpha   90.00
_cell.angle_beta   90.00
_cell.angle_gamma   90.00
#
_symmetry.space_group_name_H-M   'P 1'
#
loop_
_entity.id
_entity.type
_entity.pdbx_description
1 polymer ?
#
loop_
_entity_poly.entity_id
_entity_poly.type
_entity_poly.pdbx_seq_one_letter_code
_entity_poly.pdbx_strand_id
1 'polypeptide(L)'
;MVRAAVRLHERMAFAFARGSLADYLRKIGMAEELGLGPQHNANLAKVEDAVLILLAQKIRRARKSGTLKSVLQQLNMLELLQKKERPGKIGHNVKHLRRIQATGKKQDEQPPMGNVISVHFRSIP
;
A
#
# COMPACT_ATOMS: atom_id res chain seq x y z
N MET A 1 12.82 -1.90 0.24
CA MET A 1 13.49 -2.62 -0.85
C MET A 1 12.48 -3.14 -1.86
N VAL A 2 11.53 -4.00 -1.47
CA VAL A 2 10.52 -4.57 -2.39
C VAL A 2 9.80 -3.52 -3.25
N ARG A 3 9.28 -2.44 -2.66
CA ARG A 3 8.63 -1.37 -3.45
C ARG A 3 9.53 -0.69 -4.48
N ALA A 4 10.82 -0.52 -4.17
CA ALA A 4 11.77 0.08 -5.10
C ALA A 4 12.00 -0.84 -6.31
N ALA A 5 12.13 -2.15 -6.06
CA ALA A 5 12.27 -3.15 -7.10
C ALA A 5 11.04 -3.20 -8.03
N VAL A 6 9.83 -3.25 -7.46
CA VAL A 6 8.58 -3.23 -8.22
C VAL A 6 8.48 -1.98 -9.10
N ARG A 7 8.74 -0.79 -8.53
CA ARG A 7 8.71 0.47 -9.29
C ARG A 7 9.73 0.51 -10.41
N LEU A 8 10.91 -0.05 -10.20
CA LEU A 8 11.95 -0.11 -11.22
C LEU A 8 11.53 -1.05 -12.36
N HIS A 9 11.03 -2.23 -12.02
CA HIS A 9 10.51 -3.20 -12.99
C HIS A 9 9.36 -2.62 -13.83
N GLU A 10 8.36 -1.99 -13.20
CA GLU A 10 7.23 -1.35 -13.91
C GLU A 10 7.72 -0.33 -14.96
N ARG A 11 8.72 0.48 -14.61
CA ARG A 11 9.28 1.50 -15.51
C ARG A 11 10.16 0.90 -16.60
N MET A 12 10.93 -0.14 -16.27
CA MET A 12 11.73 -0.86 -17.25
C MET A 12 10.83 -1.57 -18.27
N ALA A 13 9.78 -2.25 -17.82
CA ALA A 13 8.79 -2.86 -18.69
C ALA A 13 8.14 -1.83 -19.62
N PHE A 14 7.75 -0.66 -19.09
CA PHE A 14 7.20 0.42 -19.90
C PHE A 14 8.20 0.98 -20.92
N ALA A 15 9.46 1.21 -20.52
CA ALA A 15 10.50 1.70 -21.41
C ALA A 15 10.89 0.66 -22.48
N PHE A 16 10.92 -0.62 -22.12
CA PHE A 16 11.17 -1.73 -23.03
C PHE A 16 10.08 -1.84 -24.09
N ALA A 17 8.80 -1.76 -23.69
CA ALA A 17 7.67 -1.77 -24.62
C ALA A 17 7.70 -0.58 -25.61
N ARG A 18 8.35 0.53 -25.24
CA ARG A 18 8.54 1.73 -26.08
C ARG A 18 9.86 1.71 -26.89
N GLY A 19 10.69 0.67 -26.76
CA GLY A 19 12.00 0.62 -27.38
C GLY A 19 13.04 1.60 -26.80
N SER A 20 12.80 2.17 -25.61
CA SER A 20 13.63 3.22 -25.00
C SER A 20 14.29 2.80 -23.69
N LEU A 21 14.41 1.49 -23.43
CA LEU A 21 14.99 0.96 -22.19
C LEU A 21 16.44 1.44 -21.96
N ALA A 22 17.27 1.44 -23.00
CA ALA A 22 18.66 1.88 -22.89
C ALA A 22 18.75 3.36 -22.48
N ASP A 23 17.94 4.23 -23.08
CA ASP A 23 17.88 5.65 -22.76
C ASP A 23 17.34 5.88 -21.34
N TYR A 24 16.33 5.12 -20.93
CA TYR A 24 15.82 5.16 -19.56
C TYR A 24 16.91 4.81 -18.54
N LEU A 25 17.64 3.70 -18.76
CA LEU A 25 18.73 3.27 -17.88
C LEU A 25 19.89 4.27 -17.87
N ARG A 26 20.16 4.95 -18.98
CA ARG A 26 21.15 6.02 -19.05
C ARG A 26 20.71 7.25 -18.25
N LYS A 27 19.44 7.66 -18.40
CA LYS A 27 18.86 8.80 -17.68
C LYS A 27 18.92 8.65 -16.15
N ILE A 28 18.73 7.43 -15.65
CA ILE A 28 18.81 7.13 -14.21
C ILE A 28 20.22 6.79 -13.73
N GLY A 29 21.23 6.85 -14.60
CA GLY A 29 22.63 6.58 -14.26
C GLY A 29 22.90 5.11 -13.89
N MET A 30 22.25 4.18 -14.57
CA MET A 30 22.47 2.73 -14.42
C MET A 30 23.12 2.08 -15.64
N ALA A 31 23.00 2.67 -16.83
CA ALA A 31 23.55 2.08 -18.05
C ALA A 31 25.07 1.89 -18.01
N GLU A 32 25.81 2.90 -17.54
CA GLU A 32 27.28 2.88 -17.46
C GLU A 32 27.79 1.79 -16.51
N GLU A 33 27.17 1.69 -15.33
CA GLU A 33 27.55 0.71 -14.30
C GLU A 33 27.21 -0.73 -14.70
N LEU A 34 26.26 -0.92 -15.60
CA LEU A 34 25.87 -2.22 -16.13
C LEU A 34 26.66 -2.63 -17.37
N GLY A 35 27.54 -1.75 -17.89
CA GLY A 35 28.25 -2.00 -19.15
C GLY A 35 27.29 -2.09 -20.35
N LEU A 36 26.10 -1.49 -20.24
CA LEU A 36 25.15 -1.42 -21.34
C LEU A 36 25.65 -0.38 -22.33
N GLY A 37 26.51 -0.83 -23.25
CA GLY A 37 26.89 -0.06 -24.44
C GLY A 37 25.67 0.21 -25.35
N PRO A 38 25.87 0.66 -26.59
CA PRO A 38 24.78 0.90 -27.56
C PRO A 38 23.94 -0.34 -27.94
N GLN A 39 24.21 -1.51 -27.33
CA GLN A 39 23.61 -2.78 -27.68
C GLN A 39 22.11 -2.78 -27.43
N HIS A 40 21.36 -2.66 -28.54
CA HIS A 40 19.91 -2.61 -28.62
C HIS A 40 19.20 -3.97 -28.37
N ASN A 41 19.94 -5.06 -28.09
CA ASN A 41 19.41 -6.43 -28.07
C ASN A 41 19.63 -7.16 -26.72
N ALA A 42 19.58 -6.45 -25.60
CA ALA A 42 19.63 -7.10 -24.30
C ALA A 42 18.25 -7.70 -23.94
N ASN A 43 18.22 -8.98 -23.57
CA ASN A 43 17.01 -9.63 -23.04
C ASN A 43 16.57 -8.89 -21.75
N LEU A 44 15.31 -8.42 -21.72
CA LEU A 44 14.75 -7.67 -20.60
C LEU A 44 15.02 -8.36 -19.25
N ALA A 45 14.82 -9.67 -19.14
CA ALA A 45 15.01 -10.40 -17.89
C ALA A 45 16.46 -10.34 -17.38
N LYS A 46 17.45 -10.44 -18.28
CA LYS A 46 18.87 -10.33 -17.92
C LYS A 46 19.23 -8.93 -17.45
N VAL A 47 18.63 -7.90 -18.07
CA VAL A 47 18.83 -6.51 -17.67
C VAL A 47 18.17 -6.24 -16.32
N GLU A 48 16.97 -6.78 -16.08
CA GLU A 48 16.24 -6.64 -14.83
C GLU A 48 17.01 -7.18 -13.63
N ASP A 49 17.54 -8.39 -13.72
CA ASP A 49 18.31 -8.98 -12.61
C ASP A 49 19.53 -8.12 -12.24
N ALA A 50 20.30 -7.68 -13.24
CA ALA A 50 21.47 -6.85 -13.03
C ALA A 50 21.10 -5.47 -12.46
N VAL A 51 20.04 -4.85 -12.98
CA VAL A 51 19.50 -3.57 -12.51
C VAL A 51 19.01 -3.68 -11.06
N LEU A 52 18.34 -4.78 -10.68
CA LEU A 52 17.83 -4.99 -9.33
C LEU A 52 18.96 -5.15 -8.30
N ILE A 53 20.00 -5.90 -8.65
CA ILE A 53 21.20 -6.03 -7.81
C ILE A 53 21.85 -4.66 -7.63
N LEU A 54 22.01 -3.91 -8.72
CA LEU A 54 22.62 -2.58 -8.68
C LEU A 54 21.80 -1.59 -7.85
N LEU A 55 20.47 -1.57 -8.02
CA LEU A 55 19.55 -0.77 -7.22
C LEU A 55 19.74 -1.06 -5.73
N ALA A 56 19.82 -2.34 -5.36
CA ALA A 56 20.01 -2.74 -3.97
C ALA A 56 21.34 -2.23 -3.41
N GLN A 57 22.42 -2.30 -4.16
CA GLN A 57 23.73 -1.78 -3.76
C GLN A 57 23.69 -0.26 -3.58
N LYS A 58 23.15 0.49 -4.55
CA LYS A 58 23.02 1.95 -4.49
C LYS A 58 22.21 2.40 -3.27
N ILE A 59 21.06 1.78 -3.02
CA ILE A 59 20.23 2.11 -1.85
C ILE A 59 20.95 1.79 -0.53
N ARG A 60 21.65 0.65 -0.45
CA ARG A 60 22.43 0.28 0.76
C ARG A 60 23.55 1.27 1.02
N ARG A 61 24.31 1.66 0.00
CA ARG A 61 25.38 2.67 0.10
C ARG A 61 24.82 4.03 0.51
N ALA A 62 23.76 4.49 -0.18
CA ALA A 62 23.13 5.78 0.08
C ALA A 62 22.53 5.90 1.50
N ARG A 63 22.09 4.78 2.08
CA ARG A 63 21.69 4.73 3.49
C ARG A 63 22.87 4.92 4.44
N LYS A 64 24.02 4.30 4.15
CA LYS A 64 25.23 4.42 4.97
C LYS A 64 25.85 5.81 4.89
N SER A 65 25.83 6.44 3.72
CA SER A 65 26.42 7.77 3.49
C SER A 65 25.47 8.94 3.76
N GLY A 66 24.22 8.69 4.12
CA GLY A 66 23.21 9.75 4.32
C GLY A 66 22.69 10.39 3.02
N THR A 67 23.06 9.89 1.84
CA THR A 67 22.68 10.45 0.53
C THR A 67 21.41 9.83 -0.09
N LEU A 68 20.65 9.06 0.70
CA LEU A 68 19.47 8.32 0.23
C LEU A 68 18.45 9.20 -0.52
N LYS A 69 18.18 10.42 -0.04
CA LYS A 69 17.22 11.32 -0.67
C LYS A 69 17.63 11.70 -2.09
N SER A 70 18.91 12.05 -2.28
CA SER A 70 19.45 12.40 -3.60
C SER A 70 19.38 11.22 -4.57
N VAL A 71 19.76 10.02 -4.10
CA VAL A 71 19.70 8.80 -4.92
C VAL A 71 18.26 8.48 -5.31
N LEU A 72 17.31 8.57 -4.38
CA LEU A 72 15.90 8.34 -4.69
C LEU A 72 15.33 9.42 -5.61
N GLN A 73 15.80 10.67 -5.54
CA GLN A 73 15.39 11.72 -6.47
C GLN A 73 15.85 11.42 -7.89
N GLN A 74 17.11 11.02 -8.08
CA GLN A 74 17.65 10.62 -9.39
C GLN A 74 16.88 9.43 -9.99
N LEU A 75 16.47 8.48 -9.14
CA LEU A 75 15.66 7.34 -9.56
C LEU A 75 14.17 7.66 -9.72
N ASN A 76 13.75 8.90 -9.44
CA ASN A 76 12.34 9.31 -9.36
C ASN A 76 11.53 8.39 -8.42
N MET A 77 12.03 8.15 -7.21
CA MET A 77 11.46 7.25 -6.20
C MET A 77 11.36 7.92 -4.81
N LEU A 78 11.12 9.23 -4.78
CA LEU A 78 11.03 10.00 -3.53
C LEU A 78 9.83 9.57 -2.66
N GLU A 79 8.79 9.01 -3.26
CA GLU A 79 7.65 8.43 -2.54
C GLU A 79 8.06 7.31 -1.59
N LEU A 80 9.23 6.69 -1.79
CA LEU A 80 9.76 5.68 -0.87
C LEU A 80 10.26 6.26 0.46
N LEU A 81 10.50 7.57 0.54
CA LEU A 81 10.83 8.26 1.78
C LEU A 81 9.61 8.58 2.62
N GLN A 82 8.42 8.65 1.99
CA GLN A 82 7.20 8.89 2.72
C GLN A 82 6.95 7.69 3.63
N LYS A 83 6.95 7.93 4.94
CA LYS A 83 6.30 7.00 5.86
C LYS A 83 4.86 6.94 5.40
N LYS A 84 4.47 5.83 4.76
CA LYS A 84 3.05 5.52 4.62
C LYS A 84 2.50 5.70 6.02
N GLU A 85 1.48 6.55 6.19
CA GLU A 85 0.61 6.40 7.35
C GLU A 85 0.30 4.91 7.37
N ARG A 86 0.80 4.22 8.40
CA ARG A 86 0.37 2.86 8.65
C ARG A 86 -1.15 3.00 8.61
N PRO A 87 -1.90 2.26 7.77
CA PRO A 87 -3.35 2.22 7.96
C PRO A 87 -3.48 1.96 9.45
N GLY A 88 -4.01 2.95 10.18
CA GLY A 88 -4.01 2.91 11.63
C GLY A 88 -4.49 1.53 11.98
N LYS A 89 -3.86 0.86 12.96
CA LYS A 89 -4.48 -0.34 13.52
C LYS A 89 -5.94 0.06 13.68
N ILE A 90 -6.84 -0.61 12.96
CA ILE A 90 -8.28 -0.48 13.20
C ILE A 90 -8.39 -1.03 14.61
N GLY A 91 -8.14 -0.15 15.58
CA GLY A 91 -8.32 -0.40 16.97
C GLY A 91 -9.78 -0.70 17.02
N HIS A 92 -10.11 -1.98 17.16
CA HIS A 92 -11.47 -2.39 17.40
C HIS A 92 -11.88 -1.57 18.61
N ASN A 93 -12.72 -0.56 18.40
CA ASN A 93 -13.22 0.28 19.47
C ASN A 93 -14.29 -0.53 20.19
N VAL A 94 -13.87 -1.61 20.87
CA VAL A 94 -14.74 -2.51 21.64
C VAL A 94 -15.26 -1.80 22.91
N LYS A 95 -14.88 -0.54 23.16
CA LYS A 95 -15.40 0.23 24.29
C LYS A 95 -16.89 0.56 24.15
N HIS A 96 -17.46 0.53 22.94
CA HIS A 96 -18.91 0.74 22.77
C HIS A 96 -19.74 -0.55 22.92
N LEU A 97 -19.13 -1.74 22.82
CA LEU A 97 -19.86 -3.01 22.94
C LEU A 97 -20.11 -3.45 24.39
N ARG A 98 -19.43 -2.85 25.38
CA ARG A 98 -19.61 -3.19 26.81
C ARG A 98 -20.64 -2.34 27.56
N ARG A 99 -21.39 -1.44 26.89
CA ARG A 99 -22.45 -0.67 27.55
C ARG A 99 -23.83 -1.33 27.51
N ILE A 100 -24.08 -2.26 26.58
CA ILE A 100 -25.41 -2.85 26.38
C ILE A 100 -25.71 -4.02 27.35
N GLN A 101 -24.68 -4.59 28.01
CA GLN A 101 -24.87 -5.74 28.92
C GLN A 101 -24.95 -5.36 30.41
N ALA A 102 -25.00 -4.07 30.76
CA ALA A 102 -25.01 -3.60 32.14
C ALA A 102 -26.35 -2.98 32.60
N THR A 103 -27.46 -3.38 31.99
CA THR A 103 -28.81 -3.13 32.53
C THR A 103 -29.59 -4.44 32.63
N GLY A 104 -29.00 -5.41 33.32
CA GLY A 104 -29.76 -6.47 33.98
C GLY A 104 -30.29 -5.94 35.31
N LYS A 105 -31.42 -5.23 35.28
CA LYS A 105 -32.21 -5.01 36.50
C LYS A 105 -33.24 -6.12 36.59
N LYS A 106 -32.99 -7.06 37.52
CA LYS A 106 -34.02 -7.91 38.11
C LYS A 106 -35.02 -7.00 38.84
N GLN A 107 -36.30 -7.14 38.53
CA GLN A 107 -37.38 -6.91 39.48
C GLN A 107 -38.34 -8.08 39.34
N ASP A 108 -38.36 -8.91 40.39
CA ASP A 108 -39.40 -9.87 40.69
C ASP A 108 -40.69 -9.12 41.06
N GLU A 109 -41.84 -9.68 40.66
CA GLU A 109 -43.10 -9.83 41.43
C GLU A 109 -44.35 -9.81 40.52
N GLN A 110 -45.29 -10.68 40.91
CA GLN A 110 -46.49 -11.17 40.20
C GLN A 110 -47.53 -10.10 39.80
N PRO A 111 -48.48 -10.45 38.89
CA PRO A 111 -49.33 -9.49 38.19
C PRO A 111 -50.62 -9.18 38.96
N PRO A 112 -51.21 -7.99 38.74
CA PRO A 112 -52.67 -7.88 38.78
C PRO A 112 -53.25 -7.07 37.62
N MET A 113 -54.28 -7.67 36.99
CA MET A 113 -55.57 -7.07 36.64
C MET A 113 -55.61 -5.75 35.84
N GLY A 114 -56.27 -5.81 34.67
CA GLY A 114 -57.36 -4.85 34.39
C GLY A 114 -57.19 -3.87 33.24
N ASN A 115 -57.89 -4.21 32.15
CA ASN A 115 -58.67 -3.38 31.22
C ASN A 115 -58.05 -2.46 30.14
N VAL A 116 -58.35 -2.88 28.88
CA VAL A 116 -59.05 -2.17 27.77
C VAL A 116 -58.34 -0.92 27.21
N ILE A 117 -58.04 -0.85 25.90
CA ILE A 117 -58.92 -0.23 24.90
C ILE A 117 -58.79 -0.86 23.50
N SER A 118 -59.98 -1.06 22.93
CA SER A 118 -60.35 -1.51 21.58
C SER A 118 -59.91 -0.54 20.47
N VAL A 119 -59.49 -1.08 19.32
CA VAL A 119 -59.48 -0.34 18.06
C VAL A 119 -60.10 -1.20 16.95
N HIS A 120 -61.23 -0.74 16.45
CA HIS A 120 -62.05 -1.33 15.40
C HIS A 120 -61.27 -1.51 14.08
N PHE A 121 -61.37 -2.70 13.48
CA PHE A 121 -61.06 -2.94 12.08
C PHE A 121 -62.33 -2.73 11.26
N ARG A 122 -62.32 -1.78 10.32
CA ARG A 122 -63.45 -1.49 9.43
C ARG A 122 -63.19 -2.13 8.07
N SER A 123 -63.96 -3.17 7.75
CA SER A 123 -64.05 -3.78 6.42
C SER A 123 -64.93 -2.92 5.50
N ILE A 124 -64.61 -2.85 4.22
CA ILE A 124 -65.45 -2.24 3.16
C ILE A 124 -65.39 -3.16 1.93
N PRO A 125 -66.43 -3.13 1.09
CA PRO A 125 -67.46 -4.16 0.90
C PRO A 125 -67.02 -5.41 0.12
#